data_AF-A0A374PA26-F1
#
_entry.id   AF-A0A374PA26-F1
#
_cell.length_a   1.000
_cell.length_b   1.000
_cell.length_c   1.000
_cell.angle_alpha   90.00
_cell.angle_beta   90.00
_cell.angle_gamma   90.00
#
_symmetry.space_group_name_H-M   'P 1'
#
loop_
_entity.id
_entity.type
_entity.pdbx_description
1 polymer ?
#
loop_
_entity_poly.entity_id
_entity_poly.type
_entity_poly.pdbx_seq_one_letter_code
_entity_poly.pdbx_strand_id
1 'polypeptide(L)'
;MKVWLGQNLWSVMATGPNVSRFLLKSSYLKQSQKRLIVTKTETDAKKIYSKMLPVFPEIQLLKDCDTAYGGGIMALPAYLSKGLEFDAVIVTCIEDDYACSNLDIKLLYVAITRALHKMDIIRLPEKMKLIP
;
A
#
# COMPACT_ATOMS: atom_id res chain seq x y z
N MET A 1 5.76 -18.55 22.73
CA MET A 1 5.58 -17.16 23.20
C MET A 1 6.94 -16.48 23.25
N LYS A 2 7.24 -15.56 22.34
CA LYS A 2 8.42 -14.70 22.46
C LYS A 2 7.99 -13.25 22.30
N VAL A 3 8.32 -12.51 23.34
CA VAL A 3 8.11 -11.10 23.59
C VAL A 3 8.96 -10.28 22.61
N TRP A 4 8.36 -9.26 22.00
CA TRP A 4 9.05 -8.12 21.41
C TRP A 4 8.42 -6.84 21.98
N LEU A 5 8.83 -6.50 23.20
CA LEU A 5 8.68 -5.18 23.79
C LEU A 5 9.96 -4.42 23.48
N GLY A 6 10.00 -3.77 22.31
CA GLY A 6 11.05 -2.85 21.90
C GLY A 6 10.46 -1.46 21.72
N GLN A 7 11.07 -0.45 22.34
CA GLN A 7 10.55 0.89 22.63
C GLN A 7 10.24 1.81 21.41
N ASN A 8 9.91 1.26 20.24
CA ASN A 8 9.61 2.05 19.03
C ASN A 8 8.13 2.10 18.63
N LEU A 9 7.22 1.44 19.36
CA LEU A 9 5.79 1.52 19.04
C LEU A 9 5.23 2.94 19.21
N TRP A 10 5.69 3.71 20.19
CA TRP A 10 5.13 5.05 20.45
C TRP A 10 5.47 6.08 19.37
N SER A 11 6.62 5.95 18.71
CA SER A 11 7.00 6.80 17.57
C SER A 11 6.21 6.43 16.30
N VAL A 12 5.93 5.14 16.11
CA VAL A 12 5.05 4.62 15.04
C VAL A 12 3.58 5.00 15.27
N MET A 13 3.18 5.22 16.53
CA MET A 13 1.83 5.71 16.88
C MET A 13 1.64 7.21 16.61
N ALA A 14 2.72 8.00 16.55
CA ALA A 14 2.66 9.46 16.40
C ALA A 14 2.64 9.94 14.94
N THR A 15 2.85 9.07 13.95
CA THR A 15 2.86 9.43 12.52
C THR A 15 1.74 8.72 11.77
N GLY A 16 0.63 9.41 11.53
CA GLY A 16 -0.44 8.90 10.66
C GLY A 16 0.08 8.58 9.24
N PRO A 17 -0.54 7.64 8.48
CA PRO A 17 -1.87 7.04 8.61
C PRO A 17 -1.84 5.55 9.00
N ASN A 18 -3.01 4.94 9.21
CA ASN A 18 -3.27 3.54 9.62
C ASN A 18 -2.54 2.41 8.85
N VAL A 19 -1.78 2.71 7.79
CA VAL A 19 -1.17 1.72 6.87
C VAL A 19 -0.12 0.84 7.57
N SER A 20 0.80 1.43 8.34
CA SER A 20 1.83 0.67 9.08
C SER A 20 1.19 -0.26 10.11
N ARG A 21 0.21 0.23 10.88
CA ARG A 21 -0.58 -0.59 11.81
C ARG A 21 -1.34 -1.71 11.10
N PHE A 22 -1.80 -1.46 9.88
CA PHE A 22 -2.55 -2.43 9.09
C PHE A 22 -1.67 -3.52 8.50
N LEU A 23 -0.50 -3.16 7.98
CA LEU A 23 0.51 -4.11 7.52
C LEU A 23 0.99 -5.00 8.66
N LEU A 24 1.02 -4.49 9.90
CA LEU A 24 1.35 -5.25 11.10
C LEU A 24 0.24 -6.24 11.53
N LYS A 25 -0.96 -6.22 10.94
CA LYS A 25 -1.95 -7.28 11.20
C LYS A 25 -1.39 -8.61 10.69
N SER A 26 -1.48 -9.63 11.53
CA SER A 26 -0.92 -10.97 11.34
C SER A 26 -1.28 -11.65 10.01
N SER A 27 -2.36 -11.20 9.33
CA SER A 27 -2.77 -11.69 8.02
C SER A 27 -1.88 -11.22 6.86
N TYR A 28 -1.25 -10.04 6.96
CA TYR A 28 -0.39 -9.47 5.91
C TYR A 28 1.09 -9.84 6.09
N LEU A 29 1.51 -10.37 7.23
CA LEU A 29 2.93 -10.57 7.57
C LEU A 29 3.52 -11.95 7.20
N LYS A 30 2.83 -12.80 6.42
CA LYS A 30 3.44 -14.07 6.00
C LYS A 30 4.68 -13.77 5.14
N GLN A 31 5.86 -14.26 5.55
CA GLN A 31 7.18 -13.92 5.00
C GLN A 31 7.43 -14.37 3.54
N SER A 32 6.42 -14.89 2.84
CA SER A 32 6.55 -15.43 1.47
C SER A 32 5.50 -14.88 0.49
N GLN A 33 4.77 -13.82 0.86
CA GLN A 33 3.68 -13.29 0.03
C GLN A 33 4.08 -12.02 -0.73
N LYS A 34 3.60 -11.92 -1.97
CA LYS A 34 3.73 -10.69 -2.76
C LYS A 34 2.73 -9.65 -2.27
N ARG A 35 3.22 -8.54 -1.72
CA ARG A 35 2.37 -7.51 -1.11
C ARG A 35 2.51 -6.19 -1.83
N LEU A 36 1.38 -5.54 -2.04
CA LEU A 36 1.29 -4.28 -2.74
C LEU A 36 0.59 -3.23 -1.89
N ILE A 37 1.18 -2.04 -1.82
CA ILE A 37 0.52 -0.80 -1.45
C ILE A 37 0.38 0.01 -2.74
N VAL A 38 -0.84 0.08 -3.25
CA VAL A 38 -1.14 0.76 -4.51
C VAL A 38 -1.75 2.13 -4.23
N THR A 39 -1.21 3.14 -4.91
CA THR A 39 -1.67 4.53 -4.82
C THR A 39 -2.27 5.02 -6.11
N LYS A 40 -2.97 6.16 -6.10
CA LYS A 40 -3.41 6.82 -7.33
C LYS A 40 -2.22 7.34 -8.14
N THR A 41 -1.32 8.05 -7.48
CA THR A 41 -0.21 8.79 -8.10
C THR A 41 1.15 8.32 -7.62
N GLU A 42 2.19 8.57 -8.42
CA GLU A 42 3.58 8.28 -8.06
C GLU A 42 4.03 9.11 -6.84
N THR A 43 3.53 10.34 -6.74
CA THR A 43 3.77 11.23 -5.58
C THR A 43 3.28 10.59 -4.28
N ASP A 44 2.08 10.02 -4.28
CA ASP A 44 1.55 9.30 -3.12
C ASP A 44 2.37 8.04 -2.83
N ALA A 45 2.80 7.29 -3.86
CA ALA A 45 3.64 6.10 -3.69
C ALA A 45 4.97 6.45 -3.00
N LYS A 46 5.64 7.52 -3.45
CA LYS A 46 6.88 8.03 -2.84
C LYS A 46 6.67 8.41 -1.38
N LYS A 47 5.57 9.09 -1.06
CA LYS A 47 5.24 9.50 0.32
C LYS A 47 5.01 8.30 1.23
N ILE A 48 4.29 7.29 0.75
CA ILE A 48 4.09 6.04 1.49
C ILE A 48 5.42 5.33 1.71
N TYR A 49 6.21 5.16 0.65
CA TYR A 49 7.51 4.53 0.73
C TYR A 49 8.40 5.19 1.79
N SER A 50 8.57 6.52 1.75
CA SER A 50 9.38 7.25 2.72
C SER A 50 8.89 7.09 4.17
N LYS A 51 7.57 6.99 4.39
CA LYS A 51 6.98 6.77 5.72
C LYS A 51 7.10 5.33 6.19
N MET A 52 7.07 4.36 5.29
CA MET A 52 7.08 2.93 5.62
C MET A 52 8.50 2.37 5.74
N LEU A 53 9.48 2.93 5.02
CA LEU A 53 10.87 2.46 5.01
C LEU A 53 11.50 2.32 6.42
N PRO A 54 11.26 3.20 7.39
CA PRO A 54 11.77 3.02 8.76
C PRO A 54 11.15 1.85 9.52
N VAL A 55 9.96 1.40 9.12
CA VAL A 55 9.20 0.32 9.78
C VAL A 55 9.37 -1.01 9.06
N PHE A 56 9.44 -0.96 7.72
CA PHE A 56 9.60 -2.09 6.81
C PHE A 56 10.81 -1.82 5.90
N PRO A 57 12.04 -2.11 6.35
CA PRO A 57 13.25 -1.86 5.55
C PRO A 57 13.28 -2.61 4.22
N GLU A 58 12.49 -3.68 4.08
CA GLU A 58 12.35 -4.48 2.88
C GLU A 58 11.37 -3.88 1.84
N ILE A 59 10.70 -2.77 2.15
CA ILE A 59 9.77 -2.15 1.20
C ILE A 59 10.52 -1.65 -0.03
N GLN A 60 9.93 -1.84 -1.20
CA GLN A 60 10.46 -1.36 -2.49
C GLN A 60 9.49 -0.37 -3.12
N LEU A 61 10.01 0.74 -3.64
CA LEU A 61 9.25 1.66 -4.48
C LEU A 61 9.49 1.30 -5.94
N LEU A 62 8.44 0.88 -6.66
CA LEU A 62 8.56 0.58 -8.09
C LEU A 62 8.44 1.87 -8.91
N LYS A 63 9.38 2.06 -9.84
CA LYS A 63 9.40 3.13 -10.83
C LYS A 63 9.19 2.54 -12.23
N ASP A 64 8.81 3.37 -13.20
CA ASP A 64 8.53 2.98 -14.60
C ASP A 64 9.64 2.13 -15.26
N CYS A 65 10.90 2.30 -14.86
CA CYS A 65 12.05 1.59 -15.45
C CYS A 65 12.43 0.29 -14.71
N ASP A 66 11.75 -0.06 -13.62
CA ASP A 66 12.12 -1.20 -12.79
C ASP A 66 11.58 -2.50 -13.38
N THR A 67 12.48 -3.40 -13.76
CA THR A 67 12.15 -4.66 -14.45
C THR A 67 12.00 -5.86 -13.51
N ALA A 68 12.29 -5.72 -12.22
CA ALA A 68 12.34 -6.84 -11.29
C ALA A 68 11.58 -6.57 -9.98
N TYR A 69 10.64 -7.48 -9.68
CA TYR A 69 10.01 -7.61 -8.37
C TYR A 69 10.93 -8.44 -7.46
N GLY A 70 11.47 -7.84 -6.39
CA GLY A 70 12.45 -8.50 -5.51
C GLY A 70 11.85 -9.34 -4.36
N GLY A 71 10.53 -9.47 -4.26
CA GLY A 71 9.87 -10.04 -3.08
C GLY A 71 9.51 -8.99 -2.02
N GLY A 72 8.58 -9.34 -1.12
CA GLY A 72 8.21 -8.50 0.01
C GLY A 72 7.11 -7.46 -0.30
N ILE A 73 7.26 -6.26 0.28
CA ILE A 73 6.28 -5.17 0.19
C ILE A 73 6.68 -4.23 -0.93
N MET A 74 5.75 -3.92 -1.82
CA MET A 74 5.97 -2.96 -2.90
C MET A 74 5.02 -1.79 -2.78
N ALA A 75 5.49 -0.57 -3.02
CA ALA A 75 4.68 0.63 -3.16
C ALA A 75 4.78 1.14 -4.61
N LEU A 76 3.65 1.38 -5.28
CA LEU A 76 3.63 1.85 -6.66
C LEU A 76 2.26 2.48 -7.04
N PRO A 77 2.19 3.38 -8.03
CA PRO A 77 0.94 3.93 -8.52
C PRO A 77 0.15 2.96 -9.39
N ALA A 78 -1.17 2.99 -9.31
CA ALA A 78 -2.08 1.99 -9.90
C ALA A 78 -1.84 1.69 -11.39
N TYR A 79 -1.41 2.67 -12.19
CA TYR A 79 -1.11 2.45 -13.60
C TYR A 79 0.09 1.51 -13.85
N LEU A 80 1.07 1.48 -12.95
CA LEU A 80 2.22 0.56 -12.99
C LEU A 80 1.88 -0.86 -12.50
N SER A 81 0.72 -1.05 -11.87
CA SER A 81 0.31 -2.37 -11.39
C SER A 81 -0.17 -3.29 -12.52
N LYS A 82 -0.35 -2.78 -13.74
CA LYS A 82 -0.94 -3.53 -14.86
C LYS A 82 -0.06 -4.73 -15.24
N GLY A 83 -0.64 -5.92 -15.25
CA GLY A 83 0.07 -7.17 -15.57
C GLY A 83 0.87 -7.73 -14.40
N LEU A 84 0.78 -7.13 -13.22
CA LEU A 84 1.35 -7.66 -11.98
C LEU A 84 0.23 -8.26 -11.11
N GLU A 85 0.58 -9.27 -10.33
CA GLU A 85 -0.35 -9.93 -9.42
C GLU A 85 0.29 -10.07 -8.04
N PHE A 86 -0.53 -9.85 -7.00
CA PHE A 86 -0.09 -9.81 -5.62
C PHE A 86 -1.04 -10.60 -4.73
N ASP A 87 -0.50 -11.31 -3.75
CA ASP A 87 -1.31 -12.06 -2.78
C ASP A 87 -2.20 -11.13 -1.97
N ALA A 88 -1.65 -9.99 -1.58
CA ALA A 88 -2.35 -9.02 -0.76
C ALA A 88 -2.11 -7.58 -1.25
N VAL A 89 -3.19 -6.83 -1.42
CA VAL A 89 -3.16 -5.43 -1.91
C VAL A 89 -3.80 -4.50 -0.88
N ILE A 90 -3.19 -3.34 -0.70
CA ILE A 90 -3.74 -2.21 0.04
C ILE A 90 -3.89 -1.06 -0.95
N VAL A 91 -5.12 -0.63 -1.21
CA VAL A 91 -5.40 0.57 -2.01
C VAL A 91 -5.48 1.78 -1.08
N THR A 92 -4.77 2.86 -1.42
CA THR A 92 -4.77 4.08 -0.60
C THR A 92 -4.49 5.32 -1.44
N CYS A 93 -4.91 6.49 -0.96
CA CYS A 93 -4.55 7.79 -1.51
C CYS A 93 -4.18 8.74 -0.36
N ILE A 94 -3.32 9.72 -0.63
CA ILE A 94 -2.92 10.74 0.34
C ILE A 94 -3.40 12.09 -0.17
N GLU A 95 -2.86 12.56 -1.28
CA GLU A 95 -3.16 13.89 -1.79
C GLU A 95 -4.24 13.85 -2.86
N ASP A 96 -4.05 13.00 -3.87
CA ASP A 96 -4.94 12.92 -5.01
C ASP A 96 -5.98 11.81 -4.81
N ASP A 97 -7.24 12.22 -4.71
CA ASP A 97 -8.34 11.32 -4.41
C ASP A 97 -8.87 10.63 -5.67
N TYR A 98 -9.43 9.44 -5.51
CA TYR A 98 -10.21 8.83 -6.58
C TYR A 98 -11.58 9.52 -6.68
N ALA A 99 -11.79 10.33 -7.71
CA ALA A 99 -13.03 11.05 -7.95
C ALA A 99 -14.05 10.23 -8.78
N CYS A 100 -15.30 10.68 -8.83
CA CYS A 100 -16.36 10.14 -9.72
C CYS A 100 -16.10 10.46 -11.21
N SER A 101 -14.90 10.19 -11.70
CA SER A 101 -14.54 10.29 -13.11
C SER A 101 -14.34 8.90 -13.71
N ASN A 102 -14.64 8.76 -15.00
CA ASN A 102 -14.44 7.49 -15.72
C ASN A 102 -12.98 7.00 -15.65
N LEU A 103 -12.02 7.92 -15.58
CA LEU A 103 -10.60 7.59 -15.50
C LEU A 103 -10.24 7.02 -14.12
N ASP A 104 -10.66 7.70 -13.05
CA ASP A 104 -10.35 7.27 -11.68
C ASP A 104 -11.06 5.95 -11.33
N ILE A 105 -12.29 5.73 -11.81
CA ILE A 105 -13.01 4.47 -11.65
C ILE A 105 -12.24 3.32 -12.32
N LYS A 106 -11.77 3.51 -13.56
CA LYS A 106 -10.97 2.51 -14.27
C LYS A 106 -9.64 2.25 -13.56
N LEU A 107 -8.99 3.30 -13.06
CA LEU A 107 -7.72 3.20 -12.34
C LEU A 107 -7.90 2.45 -11.01
N LEU A 108 -8.98 2.72 -10.28
CA LEU A 108 -9.35 2.02 -9.05
C LEU A 108 -9.67 0.55 -9.33
N TYR A 109 -10.41 0.25 -10.40
CA TYR A 109 -10.66 -1.13 -10.83
C TYR A 109 -9.36 -1.88 -11.13
N VAL A 110 -8.42 -1.24 -11.84
CA VAL A 110 -7.09 -1.80 -12.08
C VAL A 110 -6.39 -2.12 -10.76
N ALA A 111 -6.42 -1.21 -9.78
CA ALA A 111 -5.78 -1.41 -8.47
C ALA A 111 -6.39 -2.56 -7.65
N ILE A 112 -7.73 -2.62 -7.58
CA ILE A 112 -8.47 -3.63 -6.79
C ILE A 112 -8.27 -5.04 -7.38
N THR A 113 -8.27 -5.16 -8.70
CA THR A 113 -8.12 -6.44 -9.42
C THR A 113 -6.68 -6.96 -9.47
N ARG A 114 -5.76 -6.40 -8.67
CA ARG A 114 -4.41 -6.97 -8.48
C ARG A 114 -4.32 -7.95 -7.33
N ALA A 115 -5.32 -7.97 -6.46
CA ALA A 115 -5.36 -8.83 -5.30
C ALA A 115 -5.81 -10.24 -5.66
N LEU A 116 -4.96 -11.24 -5.39
CA LEU A 116 -5.30 -12.65 -5.56
C LEU A 116 -6.07 -13.21 -4.37
N HIS A 117 -5.66 -12.88 -3.15
CA HIS A 117 -6.25 -13.46 -1.93
C HIS A 117 -6.91 -12.42 -1.04
N LYS A 118 -6.31 -11.23 -0.93
CA LYS A 118 -6.78 -10.22 0.01
C LYS A 118 -6.63 -8.81 -0.52
N MET A 119 -7.69 -8.02 -0.41
CA MET A 119 -7.67 -6.60 -0.71
C MET A 119 -8.22 -5.83 0.47
N ASP A 120 -7.56 -4.73 0.83
CA ASP A 120 -8.04 -3.77 1.81
C ASP A 120 -7.87 -2.34 1.26
N ILE A 121 -8.72 -1.43 1.74
CA ILE A 121 -8.68 -0.01 1.34
C ILE A 121 -8.43 0.83 2.60
N ILE A 122 -7.42 1.68 2.54
CA ILE A 122 -7.09 2.61 3.61
C ILE A 122 -7.23 4.02 3.06
N ARG A 123 -8.04 4.83 3.72
CA ARG A 123 -8.32 6.21 3.33
C ARG A 123 -8.17 7.15 4.50
N LEU A 124 -7.74 8.38 4.19
CA LEU A 124 -7.87 9.48 5.13
C LEU A 124 -9.35 9.86 5.28
N PRO A 125 -9.74 10.48 6.40
CA PRO A 125 -11.08 11.07 6.52
C PRO A 125 -11.41 11.92 5.29
N GLU A 126 -12.64 11.83 4.81
CA GLU A 126 -13.17 12.58 3.65
C GLU A 126 -12.59 12.23 2.25
N LYS A 127 -11.62 11.32 2.17
CA LYS A 127 -11.09 10.77 0.92
C LYS A 127 -11.80 9.48 0.51
N MET A 128 -11.70 9.11 -0.78
CA MET A 128 -12.30 7.95 -1.44
C MET A 128 -13.81 7.88 -1.26
N LYS A 129 -14.52 8.95 -1.64
CA LYS A 129 -15.99 9.03 -1.56
C LYS A 129 -16.72 8.04 -2.50
N LEU A 130 -16.00 7.41 -3.42
CA LEU A 130 -16.52 6.38 -4.33
C LEU A 130 -16.91 5.09 -3.63
N ILE A 131 -16.33 4.81 -2.47
CA ILE A 131 -16.54 3.57 -1.73
C ILE A 131 -17.36 3.94 -0.48
N PRO A 132 -18.58 3.40 -0.33
CA PRO A 132 -19.47 3.73 0.78
C PRO A 132 -18.91 3.32 2.15
#